data_AF-A0A815ZZJ9-F1
#
_entry.id   AF-A0A815ZZJ9-F1
#
_cell.length_a   1.000
_cell.length_b   1.000
_cell.length_c   1.000
_cell.angle_alpha   90.00
_cell.angle_beta   90.00
_cell.angle_gamma   90.00
#
_symmetry.space_group_name_H-M   'P 1'
#
loop_
_entity.id
_entity.type
_entity.pdbx_description
1 polymer ?
#
loop_
_entity_poly.entity_id
_entity_poly.type
_entity_poly.pdbx_seq_one_letter_code
_entity_poly.pdbx_strand_id
1 'polypeptide(L)'
;MFKLLVYLTISAIFILATNGFMFSHKEKCQISVYKGGKDFSGDKIMANKSFIPYLKSIGAVAKGCNVRVHVVGSYKQLKTPTEYVLSSQMPLALGRGIYFDLQNSKGSTVCNKLCMTTHSWKTLPEAACFIDNVQKKGVRFTEPNLLHDGYTSKASTSEIEALKVATQKLCAPKTKG
;
A
#
# COMPACT_ATOMS: atom_id res chain seq x y z
N MET A 1 -47.79 -10.52 42.84
CA MET A 1 -46.45 -9.90 42.95
C MET A 1 -45.34 -10.66 42.20
N PHE A 2 -45.38 -11.99 42.08
CA PHE A 2 -44.32 -12.77 41.40
C PHE A 2 -44.12 -12.48 39.89
N LYS A 3 -45.19 -12.18 39.14
CA LYS A 3 -45.10 -11.94 37.69
C LYS A 3 -44.35 -10.65 37.31
N LEU A 4 -44.36 -9.63 38.18
CA LEU A 4 -43.67 -8.36 37.93
C LEU A 4 -42.14 -8.50 38.05
N LEU A 5 -41.69 -9.35 38.99
CA LEU A 5 -40.27 -9.60 39.23
C LEU A 5 -39.62 -10.37 38.06
N VAL A 6 -40.36 -11.31 37.46
CA VAL A 6 -39.91 -12.10 36.30
C VAL A 6 -39.81 -11.23 35.03
N TYR A 7 -40.73 -10.29 34.84
CA TYR A 7 -40.64 -9.36 33.71
C TYR A 7 -39.41 -8.45 33.81
N LEU A 8 -39.14 -7.92 35.01
CA LEU A 8 -37.98 -7.05 35.25
C LEU A 8 -36.64 -7.76 35.02
N THR A 9 -36.51 -9.02 35.43
CA THR A 9 -35.28 -9.80 35.21
C THR A 9 -35.06 -10.17 33.74
N ILE A 10 -36.12 -10.51 32.99
CA ILE A 10 -36.01 -10.82 31.55
C ILE A 10 -35.58 -9.56 30.77
N SER A 11 -36.14 -8.39 31.08
CA SER A 11 -35.72 -7.13 30.45
C SER A 11 -34.29 -6.72 30.79
N ALA A 12 -33.83 -6.96 32.02
CA ALA A 12 -32.45 -6.67 32.42
C ALA A 12 -31.43 -7.57 31.68
N ILE A 13 -31.77 -8.85 31.44
CA ILE A 13 -30.92 -9.78 30.68
C ILE A 13 -30.86 -9.40 29.20
N PHE A 14 -31.97 -8.92 28.61
CA PHE A 14 -31.97 -8.45 27.23
C PHE A 14 -31.10 -7.19 27.03
N ILE A 15 -31.11 -6.25 27.99
CA ILE A 15 -30.27 -5.03 27.93
C ILE A 15 -28.78 -5.36 28.13
N LEU A 16 -28.45 -6.38 28.93
CA LEU A 16 -27.07 -6.86 29.08
C LEU A 16 -26.59 -7.63 27.83
N ALA A 17 -27.46 -8.38 27.17
CA ALA A 17 -27.14 -9.12 25.95
C ALA A 17 -26.92 -8.20 24.73
N THR A 18 -27.64 -7.07 24.65
CA THR A 18 -27.44 -6.10 23.54
C THR A 18 -26.21 -5.22 23.72
N ASN A 19 -25.70 -5.05 24.94
CA ASN A 19 -24.49 -4.27 25.23
C ASN A 19 -23.22 -5.13 25.36
N GLY A 20 -23.35 -6.45 25.53
CA GLY A 20 -22.24 -7.38 25.74
C GLY A 20 -21.48 -7.83 24.49
N PHE A 21 -21.91 -7.39 23.30
CA PHE A 21 -21.27 -7.73 22.03
C PHE A 21 -20.69 -6.50 21.34
N MET A 22 -20.02 -5.64 22.10
CA MET A 22 -18.97 -4.80 21.53
C MET A 22 -17.81 -5.73 21.13
N PHE A 23 -17.93 -6.32 19.95
CA PHE A 23 -16.77 -6.88 19.25
C PHE A 23 -15.72 -5.78 19.21
N SER A 24 -14.71 -5.93 20.07
CA SER A 24 -13.42 -5.28 19.88
C SER A 24 -12.88 -5.84 18.56
N HIS A 25 -13.33 -5.26 17.45
CA HIS A 25 -12.70 -5.44 16.16
C HIS A 25 -11.32 -4.83 16.32
N LYS A 26 -10.35 -5.64 16.76
CA LYS A 26 -8.95 -5.27 16.74
C LYS A 26 -8.67 -4.78 15.34
N GLU A 27 -8.41 -3.49 15.20
CA GLU A 27 -8.11 -2.87 13.92
C GLU A 27 -6.94 -3.64 13.30
N LYS A 28 -7.17 -4.22 12.12
CA LYS A 28 -6.17 -5.06 11.44
C LYS A 28 -5.26 -4.16 10.63
N CYS A 29 -3.98 -4.52 10.53
CA CYS A 29 -3.03 -3.90 9.61
C CYS A 29 -3.66 -3.75 8.22
N GLN A 30 -3.71 -2.50 7.74
CA GLN A 30 -4.26 -2.15 6.42
C GLN A 30 -3.33 -2.56 5.28
N ILE A 31 -2.07 -2.86 5.58
CA ILE A 31 -1.08 -3.37 4.64
C ILE A 31 -1.29 -4.88 4.47
N SER A 32 -1.35 -5.32 3.22
CA SER A 32 -1.49 -6.73 2.88
C SER A 32 -0.65 -7.09 1.66
N VAL A 33 -0.33 -8.37 1.52
CA VAL A 33 0.34 -8.89 0.32
C VAL A 33 -0.63 -8.78 -0.85
N TYR A 34 -0.27 -7.99 -1.86
CA TYR A 34 -0.91 -8.01 -3.16
C TYR A 34 -0.33 -9.16 -3.98
N LYS A 35 -1.18 -10.13 -4.33
CA LYS A 35 -0.76 -11.34 -5.07
C LYS A 35 -0.36 -11.07 -6.53
N GLY A 36 -0.71 -9.91 -7.08
CA GLY A 36 -0.33 -9.54 -8.44
C GLY A 36 -0.92 -10.43 -9.54
N GLY A 37 -0.61 -10.06 -10.79
CA GLY A 37 -0.77 -10.89 -11.98
C GLY A 37 0.60 -11.15 -12.62
N LYS A 38 0.63 -11.77 -13.80
CA LYS A 38 1.89 -12.07 -14.55
C LYS A 38 2.69 -10.82 -14.93
N ASP A 39 2.07 -9.65 -14.80
CA ASP A 39 2.65 -8.33 -15.09
C ASP A 39 3.59 -7.84 -13.98
N PHE A 40 3.63 -8.53 -12.83
CA PHE A 40 4.54 -8.25 -11.72
C PHE A 40 5.49 -9.44 -11.49
N SER A 41 6.73 -9.14 -11.11
CA SER A 41 7.74 -10.12 -10.70
C SER A 41 8.56 -9.58 -9.52
N GLY A 42 9.50 -10.37 -8.98
CA GLY A 42 10.38 -9.94 -7.89
C GLY A 42 9.75 -10.08 -6.51
N ASP A 43 10.00 -9.10 -5.66
CA ASP A 43 9.56 -9.12 -4.27
C ASP A 43 8.04 -9.06 -4.11
N LYS A 44 7.57 -9.62 -2.99
CA LYS A 44 6.14 -9.53 -2.64
C LYS A 44 5.75 -8.06 -2.48
N ILE A 45 4.68 -7.67 -3.16
CA ILE A 45 4.14 -6.32 -3.05
C ILE A 45 3.32 -6.23 -1.76
N MET A 46 3.86 -5.54 -0.77
CA MET A 46 3.14 -5.19 0.45
C MET A 46 2.56 -3.80 0.27
N ALA A 47 1.23 -3.69 0.28
CA ALA A 47 0.54 -2.43 -0.02
C ALA A 47 -0.68 -2.22 0.86
N ASN A 48 -1.00 -0.94 1.09
CA ASN A 48 -2.26 -0.52 1.68
C ASN A 48 -3.41 -0.89 0.72
N LYS A 49 -4.55 -1.31 1.27
CA LYS A 49 -5.76 -1.60 0.47
C LYS A 49 -6.15 -0.46 -0.47
N SER A 50 -5.96 0.79 -0.07
CA SER A 50 -6.25 1.95 -0.91
C SER A 50 -5.34 2.08 -2.14
N PHE A 51 -4.15 1.46 -2.12
CA PHE A 51 -3.21 1.47 -3.24
C PHE A 51 -3.49 0.38 -4.28
N ILE A 52 -4.30 -0.63 -3.96
CA ILE A 52 -4.61 -1.77 -4.84
C ILE A 52 -5.19 -1.35 -6.20
N PRO A 53 -6.12 -0.37 -6.32
CA PRO A 53 -6.60 0.10 -7.62
C PRO A 53 -5.50 0.65 -8.53
N TYR A 54 -4.50 1.32 -7.96
CA TYR A 54 -3.34 1.80 -8.70
C TYR A 54 -2.46 0.64 -9.17
N LEU A 55 -2.22 -0.37 -8.32
CA LEU A 55 -1.48 -1.57 -8.73
C LEU A 55 -2.17 -2.32 -9.88
N LYS A 56 -3.51 -2.40 -9.88
CA LYS A 56 -4.26 -2.97 -11.02
C LYS A 56 -4.05 -2.15 -12.29
N SER A 57 -4.10 -0.82 -12.18
CA SER A 57 -3.88 0.09 -13.31
C SER A 57 -2.46 -0.01 -13.86
N ILE A 58 -1.46 -0.07 -12.98
CA ILE A 58 -0.05 -0.27 -13.32
C ILE A 58 0.14 -1.59 -14.06
N GLY A 59 -0.44 -2.69 -13.55
CA GLY A 59 -0.37 -4.00 -14.21
C GLY A 59 -1.00 -4.01 -15.61
N ALA A 60 -2.15 -3.34 -15.76
CA ALA A 60 -2.79 -3.21 -17.08
C ALA A 60 -1.94 -2.41 -18.08
N VAL A 61 -1.27 -1.35 -17.62
CA VAL A 61 -0.33 -0.59 -18.45
C VAL A 61 0.91 -1.42 -18.81
N ALA A 62 1.49 -2.13 -17.84
CA ALA A 62 2.63 -3.02 -18.07
C ALA A 62 2.31 -4.05 -19.17
N LYS A 63 1.15 -4.69 -19.06
CA LYS A 63 0.64 -5.62 -20.07
C LYS A 63 0.51 -4.97 -21.44
N GLY A 64 -0.11 -3.80 -21.52
CA GLY A 64 -0.30 -3.08 -22.79
C GLY A 64 1.02 -2.64 -23.45
N CYS A 65 2.05 -2.40 -22.66
CA CYS A 65 3.39 -2.02 -23.12
C CYS A 65 4.35 -3.20 -23.26
N ASN A 66 3.87 -4.44 -23.11
CA ASN A 66 4.67 -5.67 -23.20
C ASN A 66 5.88 -5.71 -22.22
N VAL A 67 5.73 -5.10 -21.04
CA VAL A 67 6.72 -5.13 -19.96
C VAL A 67 6.16 -5.80 -18.72
N ARG A 68 7.04 -6.13 -17.79
CA ARG A 68 6.74 -6.56 -16.42
C ARG A 68 7.37 -5.60 -15.44
N VAL A 69 6.64 -5.30 -14.38
CA VAL A 69 7.11 -4.50 -13.24
C VAL A 69 7.82 -5.44 -12.28
N HIS A 70 9.15 -5.43 -12.30
CA HIS A 70 9.97 -6.16 -11.37
C HIS A 70 10.09 -5.38 -10.07
N VAL A 71 9.49 -5.88 -9.01
CA VAL A 71 9.42 -5.21 -7.71
C VAL A 71 10.71 -5.44 -6.96
N VAL A 72 11.38 -4.33 -6.61
CA VAL A 72 12.63 -4.32 -5.85
C VAL A 72 12.38 -4.02 -4.38
N GLY A 73 11.25 -3.37 -4.08
CA GLY A 73 10.86 -3.07 -2.70
C GLY A 73 9.47 -2.47 -2.63
N SER A 74 8.82 -2.62 -1.48
CA SER A 74 7.48 -2.07 -1.22
C SER A 74 7.38 -1.53 0.20
N TYR A 75 6.39 -1.97 1.00
CA TYR A 75 6.21 -1.50 2.37
C TYR A 75 7.48 -1.64 3.22
N LYS A 76 7.90 -0.54 3.85
CA LYS A 76 9.00 -0.51 4.82
C LYS A 76 8.43 -0.39 6.23
N GLN A 77 8.43 -1.51 6.95
CA GLN A 77 8.06 -1.50 8.37
C GLN A 77 9.17 -0.82 9.19
N LEU A 78 8.84 0.29 9.84
CA LEU A 78 9.74 0.95 10.79
C LEU A 78 9.65 0.30 12.17
N LYS A 79 10.69 0.48 12.98
CA LYS A 79 10.73 -0.03 14.35
C LYS A 79 9.92 0.83 15.31
N THR A 80 9.91 2.15 15.10
CA THR A 80 9.20 3.10 15.97
C THR A 80 8.47 4.21 15.19
N PRO A 81 7.44 4.84 15.80
CA PRO A 81 6.75 6.00 15.22
C PRO A 81 7.65 7.21 14.98
N THR A 82 8.69 7.35 15.79
CA THR A 82 9.64 8.46 15.74
C THR A 82 10.82 8.20 14.80
N GLU A 83 10.89 7.04 14.15
CA GLU A 83 11.95 6.74 13.20
C GLU A 83 11.92 7.76 12.04
N TYR A 84 13.09 8.32 11.75
CA TYR A 84 13.26 9.29 10.66
C TYR A 84 13.08 8.59 9.31
N VAL A 85 12.24 9.16 8.46
CA VAL A 85 12.00 8.69 7.10
C VAL A 85 12.20 9.86 6.16
N LEU A 86 13.06 9.68 5.17
CA LEU A 86 13.19 10.63 4.08
C LEU A 86 11.83 10.81 3.39
N SER A 87 11.45 12.05 3.06
CA SER A 87 10.16 12.33 2.41
C SER A 87 9.94 11.50 1.14
N SER A 88 11.02 11.16 0.44
CA SER A 88 11.01 10.33 -0.75
C SER A 88 10.69 8.86 -0.47
N GLN A 89 11.02 8.34 0.72
CA GLN A 89 10.68 6.98 1.18
C GLN A 89 9.34 6.90 1.93
N MET A 90 8.71 8.05 2.21
CA MET A 90 7.43 8.10 2.91
C MET A 90 6.33 7.24 2.23
N PRO A 91 6.20 7.20 0.88
CA PRO A 91 5.24 6.31 0.24
C PRO A 91 5.42 4.83 0.64
N LEU A 92 6.66 4.37 0.80
CA LEU A 92 6.96 2.99 1.19
C LEU A 92 6.60 2.75 2.66
N ALA A 93 6.93 3.68 3.55
CA ALA A 93 6.58 3.57 4.97
C ALA A 93 5.05 3.54 5.20
N LEU A 94 4.27 4.09 4.27
CA LEU A 94 2.80 4.07 4.30
C LEU A 94 2.18 2.92 3.50
N GLY A 95 2.99 2.13 2.78
CA GLY A 95 2.54 1.07 1.88
C GLY A 95 1.77 1.60 0.66
N ARG A 96 2.06 2.83 0.24
CA ARG A 96 1.44 3.54 -0.89
C ARG A 96 2.41 3.77 -2.05
N GLY A 97 3.54 3.06 -2.05
CA GLY A 97 4.48 3.06 -3.16
C GLY A 97 5.26 1.76 -3.29
N ILE A 98 5.94 1.60 -4.42
CA ILE A 98 6.82 0.48 -4.73
C ILE A 98 8.06 0.95 -5.51
N TYR A 99 9.23 0.42 -5.16
CA TYR A 99 10.41 0.49 -6.01
C TYR A 99 10.34 -0.60 -7.07
N PHE A 100 10.69 -0.25 -8.31
CA PHE A 100 10.61 -1.17 -9.43
C PHE A 100 11.77 -1.04 -10.41
N ASP A 101 11.93 -2.07 -11.23
CA ASP A 101 12.58 -2.04 -12.53
C ASP A 101 11.61 -2.58 -13.59
N LEU A 102 11.84 -2.28 -14.87
CA LEU A 102 11.09 -2.85 -15.98
C LEU A 102 11.84 -4.01 -16.60
N GLN A 103 11.13 -5.11 -16.83
CA GLN A 103 11.62 -6.30 -17.52
C GLN A 103 10.78 -6.60 -18.76
N ASN A 104 11.36 -7.27 -19.74
CA ASN A 104 10.61 -7.82 -20.87
C ASN A 104 9.98 -9.18 -20.52
N SER A 105 9.29 -9.78 -21.48
CA SER A 105 8.67 -11.11 -21.34
C SER A 105 9.68 -12.25 -21.07
N LYS A 106 10.96 -12.07 -21.42
CA LYS A 106 12.05 -13.01 -21.15
C LYS A 106 12.69 -12.81 -19.77
N GLY A 107 12.40 -11.70 -19.11
CA GLY A 107 12.93 -11.35 -17.78
C GLY A 107 14.18 -10.48 -17.83
N SER A 108 14.63 -10.09 -19.02
CA SER A 108 15.75 -9.15 -19.17
C SER A 108 15.30 -7.74 -18.80
N THR A 109 16.16 -7.01 -18.10
CA THR A 109 15.92 -5.61 -17.73
C THR A 109 15.82 -4.73 -18.97
N VAL A 110 14.70 -4.03 -19.10
CA VAL A 110 14.45 -3.00 -20.11
C VAL A 110 14.87 -1.64 -19.57
N CYS A 111 14.48 -1.30 -18.35
CA CYS A 111 14.80 -0.02 -17.74
C CYS A 111 14.87 -0.16 -16.22
N ASN A 112 16.02 0.15 -15.64
CA ASN A 112 16.23 0.18 -14.20
C ASN A 112 16.30 1.62 -13.67
N LYS A 113 16.61 1.78 -12.38
CA LYS A 113 16.84 3.10 -11.76
C LYS A 113 17.77 4.03 -12.56
N LEU A 114 18.86 3.51 -13.12
CA LEU A 114 19.80 4.32 -13.90
C LEU A 114 19.12 4.85 -15.16
N CYS A 115 18.47 3.97 -15.93
CA CYS A 115 17.68 4.34 -17.11
C CYS A 115 16.59 5.38 -16.80
N MET A 116 15.93 5.26 -15.65
CA MET A 116 14.95 6.25 -15.18
C MET A 116 15.59 7.61 -14.87
N THR A 117 16.75 7.60 -14.21
CA THR A 117 17.47 8.82 -13.78
C THR A 117 18.05 9.59 -14.97
N THR A 118 18.66 8.88 -15.92
CA THR A 118 19.24 9.48 -17.13
C THR A 118 18.20 9.82 -18.19
N HIS A 119 16.92 9.51 -17.94
CA HIS A 119 15.82 9.65 -18.89
C HIS A 119 16.01 8.85 -20.19
N SER A 120 16.89 7.85 -20.19
CA SER A 120 17.12 6.96 -21.35
C SER A 120 15.89 6.13 -21.69
N TRP A 121 14.92 6.00 -20.78
CA TRP A 121 13.63 5.39 -21.04
C TRP A 121 12.89 6.01 -22.23
N LYS A 122 13.14 7.29 -22.55
CA LYS A 122 12.50 7.99 -23.69
C LYS A 122 12.89 7.42 -25.04
N THR A 123 14.06 6.78 -25.15
CA THR A 123 14.54 6.15 -26.38
C THR A 123 14.25 4.64 -26.42
N LEU A 124 13.61 4.10 -25.38
CA LEU A 124 13.23 2.70 -25.25
C LEU A 124 11.70 2.59 -25.41
N PRO A 125 11.18 2.11 -26.55
CA PRO A 125 9.76 2.18 -26.86
C PRO A 125 8.85 1.58 -25.77
N GLU A 126 9.23 0.43 -25.21
CA GLU A 126 8.45 -0.25 -24.18
C GLU A 126 8.48 0.49 -22.84
N ALA A 127 9.62 1.07 -22.47
CA ALA A 127 9.75 1.87 -21.25
C ALA A 127 9.01 3.20 -21.37
N ALA A 128 9.14 3.90 -22.50
CA ALA A 128 8.40 5.12 -22.80
C ALA A 128 6.89 4.88 -22.77
N CYS A 129 6.42 3.82 -23.43
CA CYS A 129 5.02 3.40 -23.36
C CYS A 129 4.56 3.25 -21.90
N PHE A 130 5.33 2.52 -21.08
CA PHE A 130 4.93 2.26 -19.70
C PHE A 130 4.89 3.54 -18.87
N ILE A 131 5.97 4.32 -18.87
CA ILE A 131 6.10 5.52 -18.04
C ILE A 131 5.02 6.55 -18.39
N ASP A 132 4.83 6.85 -19.68
CA ASP A 132 3.84 7.84 -20.12
C ASP A 132 2.41 7.41 -19.75
N ASN A 133 2.07 6.13 -19.94
CA ASN A 133 0.72 5.66 -19.64
C ASN A 133 0.47 5.52 -18.14
N VAL A 134 1.47 5.15 -17.33
CA VAL A 134 1.34 5.12 -15.87
C VAL A 134 1.10 6.55 -15.32
N GLN A 135 1.83 7.55 -15.82
CA GLN A 135 1.62 8.95 -15.43
C GLN A 135 0.22 9.44 -15.81
N LYS A 136 -0.28 9.10 -17.00
CA LYS A 136 -1.66 9.41 -17.44
C LYS A 136 -2.74 8.79 -16.54
N LYS A 137 -2.43 7.69 -15.83
CA LYS A 137 -3.32 7.08 -14.83
C LYS A 137 -3.22 7.74 -13.45
N GLY A 138 -2.48 8.84 -13.31
CA GLY A 138 -2.35 9.61 -12.08
C GLY A 138 -1.34 9.04 -11.08
N VAL A 139 -0.58 8.02 -11.47
CA VAL A 139 0.54 7.49 -10.67
C VAL A 139 1.74 8.42 -10.81
N ARG A 140 2.41 8.72 -9.70
CA ARG A 140 3.54 9.65 -9.64
C ARG A 140 4.86 8.93 -9.38
N PHE A 141 5.93 9.65 -9.68
CA PHE A 141 7.32 9.26 -9.44
C PHE A 141 7.96 10.31 -8.52
N THR A 142 8.09 10.03 -7.22
CA THR A 142 8.84 10.87 -6.27
C THR A 142 10.34 10.58 -6.29
N GLU A 143 10.72 9.42 -6.79
CA GLU A 143 12.08 9.05 -7.16
C GLU A 143 12.04 8.37 -8.53
N PRO A 144 13.16 8.33 -9.27
CA PRO A 144 13.18 7.80 -10.64
C PRO A 144 12.51 6.44 -10.80
N ASN A 145 12.63 5.55 -9.82
CA ASN A 145 12.05 4.21 -9.88
C ASN A 145 11.08 3.91 -8.73
N LEU A 146 10.40 4.93 -8.20
CA LEU A 146 9.39 4.78 -7.15
C LEU A 146 8.01 5.14 -7.67
N LEU A 147 7.14 4.14 -7.85
CA LEU A 147 5.73 4.34 -8.19
C LEU A 147 4.94 4.60 -6.91
N HIS A 148 4.16 5.68 -6.84
CA HIS A 148 3.26 5.93 -5.72
C HIS A 148 2.00 6.69 -6.16
N ASP A 149 0.96 6.66 -5.34
CA ASP A 149 -0.35 7.27 -5.66
C ASP A 149 -0.41 8.80 -5.52
N GLY A 150 0.72 9.47 -5.33
CA GLY A 150 0.80 10.93 -5.21
C GLY A 150 0.27 11.52 -3.90
N TYR A 151 -0.24 10.72 -2.95
CA TYR A 151 -0.83 11.25 -1.72
C TYR A 151 0.16 12.03 -0.86
N THR A 152 1.37 11.51 -0.66
CA THR A 152 2.41 12.15 0.16
C THR A 152 2.83 13.52 -0.37
N SER A 153 2.64 13.77 -1.66
CA SER A 153 2.92 15.08 -2.26
C SER A 153 1.81 16.12 -2.06
N LYS A 154 0.64 15.70 -1.59
CA LYS A 154 -0.55 16.55 -1.40
C LYS A 154 -0.92 16.74 0.07
N ALA A 155 -0.66 15.72 0.89
CA ALA A 155 -0.96 15.75 2.31
C ALA A 155 0.02 16.68 3.05
N SER A 156 -0.49 17.38 4.05
CA SER A 156 0.33 18.14 4.99
C SER A 156 1.22 17.22 5.81
N THR A 157 2.29 17.76 6.39
CA THR A 157 3.21 17.02 7.26
C THR A 157 2.47 16.36 8.43
N SER A 158 1.49 17.05 9.04
CA SER A 158 0.71 16.51 10.16
C SER A 158 -0.16 15.32 9.74
N GLU A 159 -0.80 15.38 8.57
CA GLU A 159 -1.59 14.26 8.02
C GLU A 159 -0.70 13.05 7.69
N ILE A 160 0.50 13.29 7.14
CA ILE A 160 1.46 12.25 6.83
C ILE A 160 1.95 11.56 8.11
N GLU A 161 2.34 12.33 9.13
CA GLU A 161 2.79 11.77 10.40
C GLU A 161 1.67 11.02 11.11
N ALA A 162 0.44 11.56 11.15
CA ALA A 162 -0.71 10.85 11.71
C ALA A 162 -0.95 9.50 11.01
N LEU A 163 -0.90 9.48 9.68
CA LEU A 163 -1.08 8.25 8.89
C LEU A 163 0.07 7.25 9.11
N LYS A 164 1.32 7.74 9.21
CA LYS A 164 2.50 6.92 9.52
C LYS A 164 2.34 6.27 10.89
N VAL A 165 2.01 7.04 11.92
CA VAL A 165 1.79 6.53 13.29
C VAL A 165 0.66 5.50 13.28
N ALA A 166 -0.48 5.80 12.65
CA ALA A 166 -1.61 4.87 12.57
C ALA A 166 -1.24 3.57 11.85
N THR A 167 -0.61 3.67 10.67
CA THR A 167 -0.19 2.50 9.89
C THR A 167 0.77 1.62 10.69
N GLN A 168 1.75 2.23 11.38
CA GLN A 168 2.68 1.48 12.21
C GLN A 168 2.02 0.82 13.42
N LYS A 169 1.17 1.53 14.16
CA LYS A 169 0.47 0.96 15.32
C LYS A 169 -0.34 -0.27 14.91
N LEU A 170 -1.01 -0.22 13.77
CA LEU A 170 -1.84 -1.32 13.26
C LEU A 170 -1.02 -2.47 12.65
N CYS A 171 0.19 -2.19 12.17
CA CYS A 171 1.06 -3.17 11.53
C CYS A 171 2.23 -3.62 12.40
N ALA A 172 2.34 -3.11 13.64
CA ALA A 172 3.38 -3.49 14.57
C ALA A 172 3.37 -5.02 14.79
N PRO A 173 4.54 -5.65 14.93
CA PRO A 173 4.60 -7.07 15.26
C PRO A 173 3.83 -7.29 16.56
N LYS A 174 3.06 -8.38 16.66
CA LYS A 174 2.41 -8.73 17.93
C LYS A 174 3.51 -8.88 18.98
N THR A 175 3.53 -8.02 19.98
CA THR A 175 4.31 -8.25 21.20
C THR A 175 3.77 -9.52 21.83
N LYS A 176 4.60 -10.57 21.88
CA LYS A 176 4.32 -11.72 22.74
C LYS A 176 4.41 -11.19 24.17
N GLY A 177 3.25 -10.99 24.80
CA GLY A 177 3.14 -10.79 26.24
C GLY A 177 3.33 -12.11 26.97
#